data_AF-A0A841QID6-F1
#
_entry.id   AF-A0A841QID6-F1
#
_cell.length_a   1.000
_cell.length_b   1.000
_cell.length_c   1.000
_cell.angle_alpha   90.00
_cell.angle_beta   90.00
_cell.angle_gamma   90.00
#
_symmetry.space_group_name_H-M   'P 1'
#
loop_
_entity.id
_entity.type
_entity.pdbx_description
1 polymer ?
#
loop_
_entity_poly.entity_id
_entity_poly.type
_entity_poly.pdbx_seq_one_letter_code
_entity_poly.pdbx_strand_id
1 'polypeptide(L)'
;MLITDTIDETQSMADRQFYTSKRALRRTYRADGNPQGKEYIEVGNDQKPREQKRGNYVRDKNKARDSVDRAIAAVDRGEGMQA
;
A
#
# COMPACT_ATOMS: atom_id res chain seq x y z
N MET A 1 4.62 -15.22 4.08
CA MET A 1 4.46 -14.46 5.33
C MET A 1 3.80 -15.39 6.34
N LEU A 2 4.51 -15.83 7.38
CA LEU A 2 3.92 -16.62 8.45
C LEU A 2 3.11 -15.66 9.34
N ILE A 3 1.79 -15.78 9.33
CA ILE A 3 0.91 -15.00 10.22
C ILE A 3 0.87 -15.75 11.55
N THR A 4 1.68 -15.31 12.53
CA THR A 4 1.66 -15.86 13.89
C THR A 4 0.59 -15.16 14.72
N ASP A 5 -0.03 -15.90 15.65
CA ASP A 5 -1.04 -15.36 16.57
C ASP A 5 -0.44 -14.57 17.73
N THR A 6 0.86 -14.70 17.97
CA THR A 6 1.57 -14.01 19.05
C THR A 6 1.72 -12.52 18.76
N ILE A 7 1.54 -11.70 19.81
CA ILE A 7 1.83 -10.26 19.87
C ILE A 7 2.62 -9.94 21.12
N ASP A 8 3.30 -8.80 21.09
CA ASP A 8 3.79 -8.14 22.29
C ASP A 8 2.61 -7.85 23.22
N GLU A 9 2.89 -7.82 24.52
CA GLU A 9 1.88 -7.57 25.55
C GLU A 9 1.14 -6.26 25.25
N THR A 10 -0.15 -6.39 24.92
CA THR A 10 -0.98 -5.27 24.47
C THR A 10 -2.20 -5.16 25.36
N GLN A 11 -2.48 -3.96 25.87
CA GLN A 11 -3.68 -3.71 26.67
C GLN A 11 -4.89 -3.48 25.78
N SER A 12 -5.97 -4.20 26.04
CA SER A 12 -7.28 -3.98 25.44
C SER A 12 -7.96 -2.76 26.09
N MET A 13 -8.48 -1.85 25.27
CA MET A 13 -9.23 -0.68 25.75
C MET A 13 -10.69 -1.00 26.11
N ALA A 14 -11.16 -2.20 25.74
CA ALA A 14 -12.54 -2.63 26.01
C ALA A 14 -12.69 -3.13 27.46
N ASP A 15 -11.72 -3.89 27.97
CA ASP A 15 -11.75 -4.55 29.28
C ASP A 15 -10.51 -4.28 30.17
N ARG A 16 -9.54 -3.50 29.67
CA ARG A 16 -8.28 -3.14 30.35
C ARG A 16 -7.33 -4.29 30.66
N GLN A 17 -7.57 -5.48 30.11
CA GLN A 17 -6.71 -6.63 30.29
C GLN A 17 -5.58 -6.66 29.26
N PHE A 18 -4.47 -7.32 29.62
CA PHE A 18 -3.33 -7.50 28.74
C PHE A 18 -3.40 -8.84 27.99
N TYR A 19 -3.04 -8.81 26.71
CA TYR A 19 -3.09 -9.97 25.82
C TYR A 19 -1.78 -10.15 25.06
N THR A 20 -1.41 -11.42 24.86
CA THR A 20 -0.26 -11.85 24.04
C THR A 20 -0.68 -12.62 22.79
N SER A 21 -2.00 -12.79 22.57
CA SER A 21 -2.60 -13.44 21.40
C SER A 21 -3.54 -12.47 20.68
N LYS A 22 -3.36 -12.34 19.36
CA LYS A 22 -4.22 -11.52 18.49
C LYS A 22 -5.65 -12.02 18.52
N ARG A 23 -5.84 -13.34 18.47
CA ARG A 23 -7.16 -13.96 18.51
C ARG A 23 -7.87 -13.67 19.84
N ALA A 24 -7.15 -13.72 20.95
CA ALA A 24 -7.72 -13.38 22.26
C ALA A 24 -8.13 -11.91 22.34
N LEU A 25 -7.24 -11.00 21.88
CA LEU A 25 -7.53 -9.57 21.81
C LEU A 25 -8.75 -9.28 20.92
N ARG A 26 -8.83 -9.88 19.72
CA ARG A 26 -9.97 -9.67 18.80
C ARG A 26 -11.30 -10.18 19.34
N ARG A 27 -11.30 -11.08 20.31
CA ARG A 27 -12.53 -11.52 20.97
C ARG A 27 -13.17 -10.37 21.74
N THR A 28 -12.37 -9.45 22.32
CA THR A 28 -12.89 -8.30 23.05
C THR A 28 -13.54 -7.26 22.14
N TYR A 29 -13.37 -7.37 20.82
CA TYR A 29 -14.03 -6.45 19.88
C TYR A 29 -15.49 -6.79 19.66
N ARG A 30 -15.91 -8.03 19.95
CA ARG A 30 -17.31 -8.44 19.80
C ARG A 30 -18.14 -8.03 21.02
N ALA A 31 -19.42 -7.78 20.80
CA ALA A 31 -20.35 -7.38 21.85
C ALA A 31 -20.46 -8.42 23.00
N ASP A 32 -20.28 -9.71 22.72
CA ASP A 32 -20.28 -10.78 23.72
C ASP A 32 -18.95 -10.91 24.47
N GLY A 33 -17.89 -10.27 23.98
CA GLY A 33 -16.53 -10.37 24.49
C GLY A 33 -16.05 -9.14 25.26
N ASN A 34 -16.86 -8.08 25.39
CA ASN A 34 -16.50 -6.89 26.17
C ASN A 34 -17.59 -6.45 27.15
N PRO A 35 -17.20 -5.76 28.24
CA PRO A 35 -18.14 -5.27 29.25
C PRO A 35 -19.07 -4.17 28.74
N GLN A 36 -18.77 -3.57 27.58
CA GLN A 36 -19.55 -2.49 27.00
C GLN A 36 -20.73 -3.00 26.15
N GLY A 37 -20.76 -4.29 25.81
CA GLY A 37 -21.79 -4.88 24.95
C GLY A 37 -21.80 -4.31 23.53
N LYS A 38 -20.68 -3.77 23.04
CA LYS A 38 -20.58 -3.07 21.75
C LYS A 38 -19.67 -3.79 20.78
N GLU A 39 -19.98 -3.70 19.50
CA GLU A 39 -19.11 -4.24 18.45
C GLU A 39 -18.13 -3.16 17.97
N TYR A 40 -16.84 -3.46 18.10
CA TYR A 40 -15.74 -2.59 17.71
C TYR A 40 -15.18 -3.02 16.36
N ILE A 41 -14.88 -2.03 15.51
CA ILE A 41 -14.26 -2.24 14.20
C ILE A 41 -12.75 -2.08 14.35
N GLU A 42 -11.97 -3.07 13.92
CA GLU A 42 -10.51 -3.00 13.88
C GLU A 42 -10.08 -2.09 12.73
N VAL A 43 -9.60 -0.89 13.07
CA VAL A 43 -9.10 0.10 12.10
C VAL A 43 -7.61 -0.14 11.84
N GLY A 44 -7.16 0.06 10.59
CA GLY A 44 -5.74 -0.02 10.22
C GLY A 44 -5.27 -1.40 9.76
N ASN A 45 -6.13 -2.42 9.82
CA ASN A 45 -5.93 -3.70 9.12
C ASN A 45 -6.53 -3.70 7.69
N ASP A 46 -6.97 -2.52 7.22
CA ASP A 46 -7.26 -2.33 5.81
C ASP A 46 -5.94 -2.49 5.06
N GLN A 47 -5.68 -3.69 4.54
CA GLN A 47 -4.80 -3.84 3.40
C GLN A 47 -5.44 -2.99 2.32
N LYS A 48 -5.00 -1.72 2.17
CA LYS A 48 -5.40 -0.88 1.04
C LYS A 48 -5.33 -1.77 -0.18
N PRO A 49 -6.47 -2.17 -0.80
CA PRO A 49 -6.46 -3.14 -1.86
C PRO A 49 -5.72 -2.46 -2.99
N ARG A 50 -4.43 -2.79 -3.13
CA ARG A 50 -3.46 -2.24 -4.09
C ARG A 50 -4.02 -0.97 -4.71
N GLU A 51 -3.90 0.17 -4.01
CA GLU A 51 -4.18 1.47 -4.62
C GLU A 51 -3.54 1.39 -6.00
N GLN A 52 -4.35 1.28 -7.06
CA GLN A 52 -3.81 1.07 -8.40
C GLN A 52 -2.95 2.30 -8.59
N LYS A 53 -1.62 2.12 -8.59
CA LYS A 53 -0.70 3.19 -8.95
C LYS A 53 -1.30 3.76 -10.23
N ARG A 54 -1.75 5.03 -10.15
CA ARG A 54 -2.55 5.71 -11.18
C ARG A 54 -2.07 5.22 -12.54
N GLY A 55 -2.98 4.59 -13.29
CA GLY A 55 -2.73 3.62 -14.35
C GLY A 55 -1.36 3.71 -15.02
N ASN A 56 -0.69 2.55 -15.16
CA ASN A 56 0.60 2.40 -15.84
C ASN A 56 0.77 3.46 -16.93
N TYR A 57 1.73 4.36 -16.75
CA TYR A 57 2.01 5.40 -17.74
C TYR A 57 2.37 4.73 -19.07
N VAL A 58 1.42 4.72 -20.00
CA VAL A 58 1.64 4.22 -21.35
C VAL A 58 2.32 5.33 -22.13
N ARG A 59 3.61 5.14 -22.42
CA ARG A 59 4.37 6.05 -23.29
C ARG A 59 3.69 6.14 -24.66
N ASP A 60 3.50 7.36 -25.15
CA ASP A 60 3.08 7.61 -26.52
C ASP A 60 4.20 7.16 -27.48
N LYS A 61 3.94 6.06 -28.20
CA LYS A 61 4.91 5.44 -29.11
C LYS A 61 5.26 6.34 -30.29
N ASN A 62 4.34 7.19 -30.73
CA ASN A 62 4.55 8.06 -31.88
C ASN A 62 5.48 9.21 -31.49
N LYS A 63 5.22 9.87 -30.35
CA LYS A 63 6.12 10.91 -29.84
C LYS A 63 7.55 10.42 -29.61
N ALA A 64 7.70 9.20 -29.12
CA ALA A 64 9.03 8.60 -28.95
C ALA A 64 9.75 8.44 -30.30
N ARG A 65 9.06 7.93 -31.32
CA ARG A 65 9.63 7.79 -32.68
C ARG A 65 9.98 9.14 -33.30
N ASP A 66 9.04 10.09 -33.26
CA ASP A 66 9.25 11.44 -33.80
C ASP A 66 10.47 12.13 -33.17
N SER A 67 10.69 11.91 -31.86
CA SER A 67 11.85 12.48 -31.16
C SER A 67 13.17 11.86 -31.62
N VAL A 68 13.18 10.54 -31.90
CA VAL A 68 14.35 9.82 -32.41
C VAL A 68 14.66 10.24 -33.84
N ASP A 69 13.64 10.28 -34.70
CA ASP A 69 13.80 10.66 -36.11
C ASP A 69 14.31 12.10 -36.25
N ARG A 70 13.80 13.02 -35.40
CA ARG A 70 14.29 14.40 -35.34
C ARG A 70 15.75 14.47 -34.90
N ALA A 71 16.15 13.67 -33.91
CA ALA A 71 17.52 13.64 -33.42
C ALA A 71 18.49 13.11 -34.49
N ILE A 72 18.13 12.04 -35.20
CA ILE A 72 18.90 11.50 -36.32
C ILE A 72 19.07 12.57 -37.40
N ALA A 73 17.96 13.20 -37.82
CA ALA A 73 18.01 14.22 -38.85
C ALA A 73 18.84 15.46 -38.43
N ALA A 74 18.88 15.81 -37.14
CA ALA A 74 19.73 16.90 -36.64
C ALA A 74 21.22 16.53 -36.69
N VAL A 75 21.57 15.28 -36.37
CA VAL A 75 22.93 14.76 -36.51
C VAL A 75 23.36 14.73 -37.99
N ASP A 76 22.49 14.27 -38.87
CA ASP A 76 22.75 14.24 -40.33
C ASP A 76 22.94 15.65 -40.91
N ARG A 77 22.22 16.65 -40.38
CA ARG A 77 22.40 18.07 -40.72
C ARG A 77 23.67 18.70 -40.11
N GLY A 78 24.40 17.97 -39.26
CA GLY A 78 25.59 18.46 -38.57
C GLY A 78 25.31 19.38 -37.38
N GLU A 79 24.07 19.49 -36.93
CA GLU A 79 23.62 20.41 -35.87
C GLU A 79 24.09 19.99 -34.46
N GLY A 80 24.80 18.87 -34.34
CA GLY A 80 25.37 18.34 -33.09
C GLY A 80 26.90 18.21 -33.07
N MET A 81 27.59 18.58 -34.15
CA MET A 81 29.06 18.63 -34.19
C MET A 81 29.51 20.07 -33.90
N GLN A 82 29.37 20.51 -32.65
CA GLN A 82 30.18 21.62 -32.16
C GLN A 82 31.59 21.07 -31.85
N ALA A 83 32.59 21.71 -32.47
CA ALA A 83 34.00 21.59 -32.09
C ALA A 83 34.25 22.22 -30.71
#